data_AF-A0A2V7EN88-F1
#
_entry.id   AF-A0A2V7EN88-F1
#
_cell.length_a   1.000
_cell.length_b   1.000
_cell.length_c   1.000
_cell.angle_alpha   90.00
_cell.angle_beta   90.00
_cell.angle_gamma   90.00
#
_symmetry.space_group_name_H-M   'P 1'
#
loop_
_entity.id
_entity.type
_entity.pdbx_description
1 polymer ?
#
loop_
_entity_poly.entity_id
_entity_poly.type
_entity_poly.pdbx_seq_one_letter_code
_entity_poly.pdbx_strand_id
1 'polypeptide(L)'
;MDRSSNMVSGWAVLTAGLFVGVLGAARPQPDAPALVSVRLSEWKVELSQQTIAAGAVRFAVTNAGSIPHGFEVEGQGLEKEIETIQPGASDTLSLSLKPGSYEVYCPVGADSHKKLGMETHLKVVGSRASGSAGYGGSAMGESHMSEMSGSPAVAEKVQVIQVKSGGPVIQILPGPFPFPDSAAPILQAFGDEREGLESQVKNGPYSNNVAPISGRFTFTAWDKGATRDSVEGVAEFATQDGARWKLVLDRVQTKDVPHHPRFGGVILGLYYHGATQVHTPLVPTINSAVALWAVGHLYKNDQLVTDNAMVHVMLLSRTRRDGDFALACWDCSKNKIEELQLQILPGPGEPKFDAPGGFLFVNWEKSSSR
;
A
#
# COMPACT_ATOMS: atom_id res chain seq x y z
N MET A 1 -8.96 -15.08 67.21
CA MET A 1 -8.99 -16.55 67.33
C MET A 1 -8.00 -17.07 66.29
N ASP A 2 -6.74 -17.23 66.62
CA ASP A 2 -6.11 -18.31 67.42
C ASP A 2 -5.81 -19.57 66.59
N ARG A 3 -4.57 -20.06 66.79
CA ARG A 3 -3.97 -21.37 66.46
C ARG A 3 -3.34 -21.65 65.09
N SER A 4 -2.03 -21.40 65.09
CA SER A 4 -0.92 -22.31 64.80
C SER A 4 -1.17 -23.80 64.52
N SER A 5 -0.23 -24.33 63.73
CA SER A 5 0.50 -25.62 63.83
C SER A 5 -0.18 -26.90 63.36
N ASN A 6 0.45 -27.61 62.41
CA ASN A 6 1.28 -28.78 62.74
C ASN A 6 1.98 -29.39 61.53
N MET A 7 3.29 -29.63 61.68
CA MET A 7 4.01 -30.69 60.97
C MET A 7 3.62 -32.04 61.56
N VAL A 8 3.42 -33.06 60.72
CA VAL A 8 3.62 -34.47 61.14
C VAL A 8 4.32 -35.23 60.02
N SER A 9 5.32 -35.97 60.47
CA SER A 9 6.23 -36.87 59.79
C SER A 9 5.55 -38.12 59.22
N GLY A 10 6.10 -38.66 58.13
CA GLY A 10 6.50 -40.07 58.17
C GLY A 10 6.00 -41.01 57.07
N TRP A 11 7.00 -41.73 56.54
CA TRP A 11 6.99 -43.11 56.04
C TRP A 11 6.90 -43.30 54.52
N ALA A 12 8.09 -43.46 53.94
CA ALA A 12 8.31 -44.10 52.65
C ALA A 12 8.07 -45.60 52.79
N VAL A 13 7.09 -46.13 52.03
CA VAL A 13 6.93 -47.56 51.79
C VAL A 13 7.33 -47.81 50.34
N LEU A 14 8.46 -48.50 50.15
CA LEU A 14 8.90 -49.06 48.87
C LEU A 14 8.02 -50.27 48.55
N THR A 15 7.04 -50.13 47.67
CA THR A 15 6.37 -51.24 47.01
C THR A 15 6.94 -51.43 45.61
N ALA A 16 7.64 -52.54 45.41
CA ALA A 16 8.06 -53.01 44.09
C ALA A 16 6.83 -53.45 43.28
N GLY A 17 6.32 -52.54 42.44
CA GLY A 17 5.26 -52.81 41.48
C GLY A 17 5.81 -53.41 40.19
N LEU A 18 5.36 -54.63 39.89
CA LEU A 18 5.62 -55.37 38.65
C LEU A 18 5.14 -54.55 37.43
N PHE A 19 6.06 -54.03 36.62
CA PHE A 19 5.72 -53.38 35.35
C PHE A 19 5.32 -54.43 34.31
N VAL A 20 4.01 -54.59 34.10
CA VAL A 20 3.48 -55.24 32.90
C VAL A 20 3.58 -54.22 31.76
N GLY A 21 4.54 -54.43 30.86
CA GLY A 21 4.73 -53.61 29.68
C GLY A 21 3.56 -53.77 28.70
N VAL A 22 2.63 -52.80 28.71
CA VAL A 22 1.72 -52.61 27.58
C VAL A 22 2.51 -51.87 26.51
N LEU A 23 2.81 -52.57 25.41
CA LEU A 23 3.25 -51.97 24.15
C LEU A 23 2.14 -51.04 23.64
N GLY A 24 2.17 -49.79 24.06
CA GLY A 24 1.39 -48.73 23.44
C GLY A 24 1.93 -48.51 22.03
N ALA A 25 1.14 -48.85 21.01
CA ALA A 25 1.40 -48.43 19.64
C ALA A 25 1.56 -46.90 19.64
N ALA A 26 2.75 -46.41 19.30
CA ALA A 26 2.99 -44.98 19.11
C ALA A 26 2.00 -44.49 18.05
N ARG A 27 1.06 -43.63 18.44
CA ARG A 27 0.22 -42.92 17.48
C ARG A 27 1.16 -42.13 16.56
N PRO A 28 1.01 -42.18 15.22
CA PRO A 28 1.78 -41.33 14.34
C PRO A 28 1.54 -39.88 14.77
N GLN A 29 2.60 -39.23 15.21
CA GLN A 29 2.59 -37.81 15.50
C GLN A 29 2.30 -37.11 14.16
N PRO A 30 1.27 -36.26 14.05
CA PRO A 30 1.02 -35.56 12.80
C PRO A 30 2.30 -34.82 12.42
N ASP A 31 2.73 -34.99 11.16
CA ASP A 31 3.89 -34.28 10.63
C ASP A 31 3.73 -32.79 10.96
N ALA A 32 4.78 -32.20 11.53
CA ALA A 32 4.75 -30.79 11.88
C ALA A 32 4.39 -29.97 10.63
N PRO A 33 3.45 -29.00 10.73
CA PRO A 33 3.02 -28.24 9.58
C PRO A 33 4.21 -27.57 8.90
N ALA A 34 4.25 -27.60 7.58
CA ALA A 34 5.28 -26.89 6.82
C ALA A 34 5.26 -25.41 7.21
N LEU A 35 6.40 -24.85 7.59
CA LEU A 35 6.52 -23.43 7.96
C LEU A 35 7.06 -22.65 6.77
N VAL A 36 6.25 -21.75 6.22
CA VAL A 36 6.65 -20.84 5.15
C VAL A 36 6.74 -19.44 5.73
N SER A 37 7.94 -18.87 5.75
CA SER A 37 8.12 -17.46 6.11
C SER A 37 7.72 -16.59 4.92
N VAL A 38 6.94 -15.56 5.19
CA VAL A 38 6.47 -14.60 4.20
C VAL A 38 6.97 -13.22 4.60
N ARG A 39 7.67 -12.56 3.68
CA ARG A 39 8.08 -11.17 3.83
C ARG A 39 7.31 -10.33 2.83
N LEU A 40 6.55 -9.37 3.35
CA LEU A 40 5.82 -8.38 2.57
C LEU A 40 6.62 -7.07 2.56
N SER A 41 6.73 -6.47 1.39
CA SER A 41 7.21 -5.10 1.19
C SER A 41 6.49 -4.51 -0.01
N GLU A 42 6.66 -3.22 -0.27
CA GLU A 42 5.99 -2.52 -1.36
C GLU A 42 6.14 -3.30 -2.67
N TRP A 43 4.97 -3.69 -3.22
CA TRP A 43 4.83 -4.39 -4.50
C TRP A 43 5.46 -5.78 -4.56
N LYS A 44 5.78 -6.39 -3.41
CA LYS A 44 6.45 -7.70 -3.37
C LYS A 44 5.89 -8.62 -2.28
N VAL A 45 5.69 -9.89 -2.65
CA VAL A 45 5.45 -11.00 -1.72
C VAL A 45 6.60 -12.00 -1.85
N GLU A 46 7.40 -12.16 -0.79
CA GLU A 46 8.52 -13.09 -0.77
C GLU A 46 8.20 -14.29 0.11
N LEU A 47 8.17 -15.48 -0.50
CA LEU A 47 8.01 -16.75 0.20
C LEU A 47 9.38 -17.39 0.41
N SER A 48 9.64 -17.93 1.59
CA SER A 48 10.85 -18.73 1.84
C SER A 48 10.91 -19.99 0.96
N GLN A 49 9.76 -20.47 0.50
CA GLN A 49 9.61 -21.63 -0.37
C GLN A 49 8.47 -21.41 -1.37
N GLN A 50 8.76 -21.54 -2.66
CA GLN A 50 7.74 -21.49 -3.74
C GLN A 50 7.14 -22.86 -4.05
N THR A 51 7.69 -23.94 -3.50
CA THR A 51 7.14 -25.29 -3.65
C THR A 51 7.15 -26.01 -2.30
N ILE A 52 5.99 -26.50 -1.89
CA ILE A 52 5.81 -27.22 -0.62
C ILE A 52 5.02 -28.52 -0.83
N ALA A 53 5.10 -29.43 0.14
CA ALA A 53 4.26 -30.62 0.15
C ALA A 53 2.82 -30.28 0.55
N ALA A 54 1.86 -31.02 0.00
CA ALA A 54 0.46 -30.95 0.41
C ALA A 54 0.29 -31.38 1.87
N GLY A 55 -0.70 -30.77 2.53
CA GLY A 55 -0.99 -30.97 3.95
C GLY A 55 -1.07 -29.67 4.73
N ALA A 56 -0.87 -29.77 6.05
CA ALA A 56 -0.91 -28.62 6.94
C ALA A 56 0.30 -27.71 6.70
N VAL A 57 0.05 -26.41 6.52
CA VAL A 57 1.04 -25.36 6.36
C VAL A 57 0.73 -24.20 7.30
N ARG A 58 1.77 -23.58 7.83
CA ARG A 58 1.69 -22.32 8.57
C ARG A 58 2.54 -21.29 7.84
N PHE A 59 1.91 -20.19 7.44
CA PHE A 59 2.57 -19.00 6.94
C PHE A 59 2.88 -18.09 8.13
N ALA A 60 4.15 -17.72 8.30
CA ALA A 60 4.59 -16.71 9.25
C ALA A 60 4.87 -15.43 8.47
N VAL A 61 3.96 -14.47 8.54
CA VAL A 61 3.91 -13.29 7.69
C VAL A 61 4.43 -12.08 8.44
N THR A 62 5.40 -11.38 7.86
CA THR A 62 5.93 -10.13 8.38
C THR A 62 5.76 -9.03 7.35
N ASN A 63 5.12 -7.93 7.74
CA ASN A 63 5.16 -6.70 6.97
C ASN A 63 6.46 -5.96 7.31
N ALA A 64 7.33 -5.85 6.33
CA ALA A 64 8.58 -5.13 6.45
C ALA A 64 8.71 -3.96 5.47
N GLY A 65 7.61 -3.60 4.82
CA GLY A 65 7.45 -2.33 4.14
C GLY A 65 7.16 -1.19 5.13
N SER A 66 6.90 -0.04 4.54
CA SER A 66 6.53 1.21 5.19
C SER A 66 5.03 1.49 5.19
N ILE A 67 4.23 0.70 4.45
CA ILE A 67 2.76 0.79 4.41
C ILE A 67 2.09 -0.52 4.88
N PRO A 68 0.82 -0.50 5.31
CA PRO A 68 0.06 -1.69 5.62
C PRO A 68 -0.08 -2.63 4.42
N HIS A 69 -0.04 -3.92 4.70
CA HIS A 69 -0.18 -4.99 3.71
C HIS A 69 -1.11 -6.07 4.22
N GLY A 70 -1.67 -6.88 3.34
CA GLY A 70 -2.40 -8.08 3.67
C GLY A 70 -1.70 -9.29 3.07
N PHE A 71 -2.19 -10.48 3.39
CA PHE A 71 -1.67 -11.72 2.84
C PHE A 71 -2.82 -12.66 2.54
N GLU A 72 -3.01 -12.96 1.26
CA GLU A 72 -4.04 -13.87 0.78
C GLU A 72 -3.43 -15.05 0.03
N VAL A 73 -4.03 -16.22 0.20
CA VAL A 73 -3.74 -17.44 -0.55
C VAL A 73 -5.03 -17.88 -1.23
N GLU A 74 -5.04 -17.87 -2.56
CA GLU A 74 -6.20 -18.21 -3.39
C GLU A 74 -5.86 -19.34 -4.36
N GLY A 75 -6.76 -20.31 -4.53
CA GLY A 75 -6.63 -21.39 -5.50
C GLY A 75 -7.24 -22.70 -5.03
N GLN A 76 -7.54 -23.60 -5.97
CA GLN A 76 -8.13 -24.91 -5.67
C GLN A 76 -9.45 -24.83 -4.87
N GLY A 77 -10.24 -23.76 -5.08
CA GLY A 77 -11.47 -23.49 -4.34
C GLY A 77 -11.26 -23.04 -2.89
N LEU A 78 -10.03 -22.63 -2.53
CA LEU A 78 -9.68 -22.03 -1.25
C LEU A 78 -9.36 -20.54 -1.48
N GLU A 79 -9.86 -19.71 -0.58
CA GLU A 79 -9.65 -18.26 -0.51
C GLU A 79 -9.56 -17.91 0.98
N LYS A 80 -8.35 -17.55 1.45
CA LYS A 80 -8.07 -17.27 2.86
C LYS A 80 -7.03 -16.16 2.99
N GLU A 81 -7.30 -15.22 3.86
CA GLU A 81 -6.50 -14.01 4.01
C GLU A 81 -6.20 -13.62 5.46
N ILE A 82 -5.20 -12.75 5.60
CA ILE A 82 -5.03 -11.77 6.67
C ILE A 82 -5.30 -10.41 6.03
N GLU A 83 -6.39 -9.75 6.41
CA GLU A 83 -6.85 -8.51 5.77
C GLU A 83 -5.82 -7.38 5.83
N THR A 84 -5.19 -7.15 6.98
CA THR A 84 -4.23 -6.05 7.18
C THR A 84 -3.21 -6.35 8.27
N ILE A 85 -1.95 -6.02 7.98
CA ILE A 85 -0.75 -6.14 8.80
C ILE A 85 -0.02 -4.81 8.73
N GLN A 86 0.14 -4.14 9.87
CA GLN A 86 0.78 -2.83 9.96
C GLN A 86 2.30 -2.89 9.71
N PRO A 87 2.95 -1.79 9.31
CA PRO A 87 4.41 -1.74 9.14
C PRO A 87 5.16 -2.27 10.37
N GLY A 88 6.10 -3.19 10.15
CA GLY A 88 6.89 -3.84 11.20
C GLY A 88 6.15 -4.92 12.00
N ALA A 89 4.83 -5.08 11.82
CA ALA A 89 4.04 -6.11 12.48
C ALA A 89 4.17 -7.48 11.79
N SER A 90 3.75 -8.53 12.49
CA SER A 90 3.70 -9.89 11.96
C SER A 90 2.43 -10.59 12.40
N ASP A 91 1.98 -11.55 11.59
CA ASP A 91 0.81 -12.39 11.85
C ASP A 91 1.02 -13.79 11.25
N THR A 92 0.10 -14.73 11.49
CA THR A 92 0.20 -16.11 11.00
C THR A 92 -1.10 -16.61 10.38
N LEU A 93 -0.99 -17.28 9.23
CA LEU A 93 -2.11 -17.95 8.55
C LEU A 93 -1.83 -19.45 8.49
N SER A 94 -2.71 -20.28 9.06
CA SER A 94 -2.55 -21.74 9.03
C SER A 94 -3.61 -22.38 8.13
N LEU A 95 -3.19 -23.14 7.12
CA LEU A 95 -4.04 -23.73 6.09
C LEU A 95 -3.75 -25.22 5.93
N SER A 96 -4.67 -25.94 5.29
CA SER A 96 -4.43 -27.29 4.77
C SER A 96 -4.54 -27.23 3.24
N LEU A 97 -3.43 -27.39 2.54
CA LEU A 97 -3.37 -27.20 1.09
C LEU A 97 -3.33 -28.53 0.35
N LYS A 98 -4.12 -28.61 -0.72
CA LYS A 98 -4.13 -29.75 -1.65
C LYS A 98 -3.04 -29.55 -2.71
N PRO A 99 -2.57 -30.61 -3.38
CA PRO A 99 -1.71 -30.45 -4.54
C PRO A 99 -2.36 -29.54 -5.59
N GLY A 100 -1.59 -28.59 -6.13
CA GLY A 100 -2.10 -27.60 -7.06
C GLY A 100 -1.25 -26.33 -7.09
N SER A 101 -1.66 -25.37 -7.91
CA SER A 101 -1.11 -24.02 -7.90
C SER A 101 -2.03 -23.09 -7.10
N TYR A 102 -1.42 -22.19 -6.35
CA TYR A 102 -2.06 -21.13 -5.60
C TYR A 102 -1.43 -19.80 -5.98
N GLU A 103 -2.27 -18.79 -6.08
CA GLU A 103 -1.86 -17.41 -6.13
C GLU A 103 -1.72 -16.89 -4.70
N VAL A 104 -0.71 -16.06 -4.47
CA VAL A 104 -0.43 -15.49 -3.16
C VAL A 104 -0.19 -14.01 -3.35
N TYR A 105 -1.01 -13.17 -2.74
CA TYR A 105 -1.02 -11.73 -3.02
C TYR A 105 -1.42 -10.89 -1.80
N CYS A 106 -1.36 -9.57 -1.95
CA CYS A 106 -1.86 -8.63 -0.97
C CYS A 106 -3.24 -8.07 -1.41
N PRO A 107 -4.33 -8.35 -0.67
CA PRO A 107 -5.69 -7.92 -1.03
C PRO A 107 -6.01 -6.46 -0.70
N VAL A 108 -5.10 -5.77 0.00
CA VAL A 108 -5.31 -4.40 0.46
C VAL A 108 -5.76 -3.47 -0.67
N GLY A 109 -6.81 -2.70 -0.35
CA GLY A 109 -7.40 -1.73 -1.26
C GLY A 109 -8.13 -2.37 -2.44
N ALA A 110 -8.94 -3.41 -2.20
CA ALA A 110 -9.67 -4.14 -3.23
C ALA A 110 -8.73 -4.63 -4.36
N ASP A 111 -7.70 -5.37 -3.96
CA ASP A 111 -6.64 -5.94 -4.80
C ASP A 111 -5.78 -4.91 -5.52
N SER A 112 -5.78 -3.65 -5.08
CA SER A 112 -4.92 -2.63 -5.69
C SER A 112 -3.44 -2.99 -5.58
N HIS A 113 -3.01 -3.52 -4.42
CA HIS A 113 -1.62 -3.95 -4.24
C HIS A 113 -1.27 -5.12 -5.16
N LYS A 114 -2.17 -6.10 -5.31
CA LYS A 114 -2.05 -7.18 -6.30
C LYS A 114 -1.90 -6.63 -7.72
N LYS A 115 -2.78 -5.70 -8.14
CA LYS A 115 -2.76 -5.05 -9.47
C LYS A 115 -1.46 -4.29 -9.76
N LEU A 116 -0.77 -3.83 -8.71
CA LEU A 116 0.55 -3.18 -8.77
C LEU A 116 1.72 -4.18 -8.76
N GLY A 117 1.42 -5.49 -8.80
CA GLY A 117 2.41 -6.56 -8.86
C GLY A 117 2.75 -7.20 -7.52
N MET A 118 2.03 -6.88 -6.44
CA MET A 118 2.23 -7.50 -5.13
C MET A 118 1.62 -8.91 -5.05
N GLU A 119 2.13 -9.79 -5.90
CA GLU A 119 1.67 -11.17 -6.06
C GLU A 119 2.86 -12.12 -6.33
N THR A 120 2.65 -13.39 -6.03
CA THR A 120 3.58 -14.49 -6.31
C THR A 120 2.80 -15.80 -6.40
N HIS A 121 3.48 -16.88 -6.76
CA HIS A 121 2.87 -18.19 -6.93
C HIS A 121 3.45 -19.20 -5.95
N LEU A 122 2.57 -20.02 -5.38
CA LEU A 122 2.93 -21.16 -4.55
C LEU A 122 2.49 -22.45 -5.24
N LYS A 123 3.43 -23.37 -5.45
CA LYS A 123 3.16 -24.71 -5.95
C LYS A 123 3.08 -25.70 -4.79
N VAL A 124 1.99 -26.45 -4.71
CA VAL A 124 1.83 -27.52 -3.74
C VAL A 124 1.90 -28.85 -4.48
N VAL A 125 2.85 -29.70 -4.10
CA VAL A 125 3.06 -31.02 -4.71
C VAL A 125 2.50 -32.11 -3.79
N GLY A 126 2.16 -33.27 -4.36
CA GLY A 126 1.74 -34.43 -3.57
C GLY A 126 2.78 -34.74 -2.49
N SER A 127 2.31 -34.99 -1.27
CA SER A 127 3.16 -35.42 -0.16
C SER A 127 3.88 -36.69 -0.62
N ARG A 128 5.22 -36.68 -0.68
CA ARG A 128 5.96 -37.93 -0.87
C ARG A 128 5.64 -38.78 0.34
N ALA A 129 4.86 -39.84 0.16
CA ALA A 129 4.78 -40.90 1.14
C ALA A 129 6.23 -41.34 1.41
N SER A 130 6.64 -41.32 2.68
CA SER A 130 7.93 -41.86 3.10
C SER A 130 7.94 -43.34 2.76
N GLY A 131 8.42 -43.67 1.56
CA GLY A 131 8.56 -45.02 1.07
C GLY A 131 9.71 -45.68 1.81
N SER A 132 9.39 -46.78 2.49
CA SER A 132 10.32 -47.73 3.09
C SER A 132 11.60 -47.91 2.27
N ALA A 133 12.74 -47.84 2.95
CA ALA A 133 14.07 -48.06 2.41
C ALA A 133 14.18 -49.45 1.75
N GLY A 134 14.26 -49.47 0.42
CA GLY A 134 14.72 -50.62 -0.36
C GLY A 134 16.18 -50.38 -0.78
N TYR A 135 17.08 -51.12 -0.16
CA TYR A 135 18.53 -51.13 -0.42
C TYR A 135 18.82 -51.80 -1.78
N GLY A 136 19.64 -51.18 -2.64
CA GLY A 136 20.32 -51.90 -3.73
C GLY A 136 20.72 -51.08 -4.96
N GLY A 137 22.04 -50.88 -5.12
CA GLY A 137 22.68 -50.93 -6.44
C GLY A 137 23.18 -49.62 -7.04
N SER A 138 24.44 -49.30 -6.78
CA SER A 138 25.22 -48.22 -7.40
C SER A 138 25.34 -48.34 -8.92
N ALA A 139 25.24 -47.22 -9.64
CA ALA A 139 25.87 -47.03 -10.93
C ALA A 139 26.24 -45.55 -11.11
N MET A 140 27.55 -45.31 -11.27
CA MET A 140 28.16 -44.04 -11.66
C MET A 140 27.80 -43.70 -13.12
N GLY A 141 27.62 -42.41 -13.41
CA GLY A 141 27.52 -41.87 -14.76
C GLY A 141 27.66 -40.35 -14.72
N GLU A 142 28.72 -39.86 -15.36
CA GLU A 142 29.27 -38.50 -15.31
C GLU A 142 28.42 -37.41 -15.97
N SER A 143 28.76 -36.18 -15.54
CA SER A 143 28.79 -34.92 -16.29
C SER A 143 27.52 -34.48 -17.04
N HIS A 144 26.94 -33.36 -16.58
CA HIS A 144 26.78 -32.18 -17.43
C HIS A 144 26.59 -30.94 -16.53
N MET A 145 27.66 -30.17 -16.40
CA MET A 145 27.57 -28.74 -16.10
C MET A 145 27.02 -28.05 -17.35
N SER A 146 25.86 -27.40 -17.22
CA SER A 146 25.46 -26.29 -18.10
C SER A 146 24.60 -25.32 -17.30
N GLU A 147 25.27 -24.23 -16.92
CA GLU A 147 24.80 -22.85 -17.10
C GLU A 147 23.54 -22.38 -16.38
N MET A 148 23.82 -21.59 -15.34
CA MET A 148 23.02 -20.44 -14.91
C MET A 148 22.66 -19.59 -16.13
N SER A 149 21.46 -19.78 -16.68
CA SER A 149 20.78 -18.73 -17.44
C SER A 149 19.99 -17.91 -16.43
N GLY A 150 20.47 -16.69 -16.18
CA GLY A 150 19.77 -15.71 -15.36
C GLY A 150 18.31 -15.58 -15.79
N SER A 151 17.43 -15.40 -14.81
CA SER A 151 16.08 -14.93 -15.04
C SER A 151 16.14 -13.76 -16.02
N PRO A 152 15.42 -13.80 -17.15
CA PRO A 152 15.36 -12.65 -18.02
C PRO A 152 14.81 -11.52 -17.16
N ALA A 153 15.55 -10.41 -17.08
CA ALA A 153 15.01 -9.16 -16.59
C ALA A 153 13.69 -8.97 -17.35
N VAL A 154 12.58 -9.05 -16.64
CA VAL A 154 11.27 -8.70 -17.18
C VAL A 154 11.48 -7.31 -17.75
N ALA A 155 11.41 -7.16 -19.07
CA ALA A 155 11.46 -5.85 -19.68
C ALA A 155 10.30 -5.07 -19.04
N GLU A 156 10.63 -4.13 -18.14
CA GLU A 156 9.62 -3.33 -17.45
C GLU A 156 8.75 -2.70 -18.52
N LYS A 157 7.49 -3.14 -18.59
CA LYS A 157 6.52 -2.59 -19.54
C LYS A 157 6.32 -1.14 -19.14
N VAL A 158 6.79 -0.22 -19.97
CA VAL A 158 6.53 1.21 -19.77
C VAL A 158 5.03 1.43 -19.85
N GLN A 159 4.43 1.82 -18.74
CA GLN A 159 3.03 2.20 -18.71
C GLN A 159 2.91 3.70 -18.94
N VAL A 160 1.91 4.12 -19.71
CA VAL A 160 1.70 5.51 -20.08
C VAL A 160 0.26 5.86 -19.81
N ILE A 161 0.04 7.03 -19.22
CA ILE A 161 -1.29 7.62 -19.07
C ILE A 161 -1.28 9.05 -19.58
N GLN A 162 -2.26 9.37 -20.42
CA GLN A 162 -2.47 10.74 -20.89
C GLN A 162 -3.75 11.28 -20.27
N VAL A 163 -3.63 12.34 -19.48
CA VAL A 163 -4.76 12.95 -18.77
C VAL A 163 -5.12 14.29 -19.38
N LYS A 164 -6.42 14.50 -19.58
CA LYS A 164 -6.98 15.78 -20.01
C LYS A 164 -8.04 16.23 -19.00
N SER A 165 -7.84 17.44 -18.47
CA SER A 165 -8.79 18.09 -17.58
C SER A 165 -10.13 18.35 -18.26
N GLY A 166 -11.22 18.29 -17.50
CA GLY A 166 -12.55 18.66 -18.00
C GLY A 166 -13.55 18.98 -16.89
N GLY A 167 -14.71 19.51 -17.28
CA GLY A 167 -15.78 19.88 -16.35
C GLY A 167 -15.58 21.22 -15.65
N PRO A 168 -16.42 21.50 -14.63
CA PRO A 168 -16.22 22.64 -13.72
C PRO A 168 -14.83 22.62 -13.09
N VAL A 169 -14.26 23.81 -12.90
CA VAL A 169 -12.95 24.01 -12.27
C VAL A 169 -13.15 24.79 -10.99
N ILE A 170 -12.56 24.31 -9.91
CA ILE A 170 -12.62 24.98 -8.61
C ILE A 170 -11.22 25.17 -8.05
N GLN A 171 -11.00 26.30 -7.40
CA GLN A 171 -9.88 26.53 -6.51
C GLN A 171 -10.33 26.13 -5.12
N ILE A 172 -9.59 25.25 -4.45
CA ILE A 172 -9.80 24.93 -3.05
C ILE A 172 -8.96 25.90 -2.23
N LEU A 173 -9.62 26.59 -1.31
CA LEU A 173 -9.05 27.58 -0.43
C LEU A 173 -8.78 26.98 0.96
N PRO A 174 -7.90 27.59 1.76
CA PRO A 174 -7.73 27.21 3.16
C PRO A 174 -9.06 27.24 3.89
N GLY A 175 -9.30 26.24 4.71
CA GLY A 175 -10.48 26.18 5.56
C GLY A 175 -10.55 24.90 6.38
N PRO A 176 -11.63 24.74 7.16
CA PRO A 176 -11.79 23.58 8.01
C PRO A 176 -12.02 22.32 7.18
N PHE A 177 -11.38 21.22 7.60
CA PHE A 177 -11.63 19.88 7.10
C PHE A 177 -13.02 19.43 7.55
N PRO A 178 -13.90 18.97 6.64
CA PRO A 178 -15.31 18.71 6.97
C PRO A 178 -15.57 17.41 7.72
N PHE A 179 -14.57 16.53 7.88
CA PHE A 179 -14.71 15.26 8.61
C PHE A 179 -13.76 15.18 9.83
N PRO A 180 -13.79 16.16 10.75
CA PRO A 180 -12.84 16.20 11.86
C PRO A 180 -12.96 14.98 12.78
N ASP A 181 -14.17 14.48 13.01
CA ASP A 181 -14.42 13.31 13.85
C ASP A 181 -13.87 12.02 13.24
N SER A 182 -13.90 11.90 11.91
CA SER A 182 -13.32 10.76 11.20
C SER A 182 -11.80 10.79 11.18
N ALA A 183 -11.20 11.99 11.18
CA ALA A 183 -9.74 12.16 11.25
C ALA A 183 -9.18 11.99 12.67
N ALA A 184 -9.95 12.35 13.72
CA ALA A 184 -9.47 12.41 15.10
C ALA A 184 -8.83 11.11 15.63
N PRO A 185 -9.41 9.91 15.43
CA PRO A 185 -8.79 8.65 15.87
C PRO A 185 -7.47 8.36 15.14
N ILE A 186 -7.34 8.85 13.90
CA ILE A 186 -6.18 8.60 13.05
C ILE A 186 -5.06 9.56 13.42
N LEU A 187 -5.36 10.83 13.69
CA LEU A 187 -4.41 11.84 14.15
C LEU A 187 -3.67 11.44 15.43
N GLN A 188 -4.29 10.65 16.31
CA GLN A 188 -3.66 10.11 17.51
C GLN A 188 -2.48 9.18 17.19
N ALA A 189 -2.49 8.52 16.03
CA ALA A 189 -1.44 7.61 15.60
C ALA A 189 -0.19 8.31 15.03
N PHE A 190 -0.26 9.62 14.77
CA PHE A 190 0.82 10.38 14.10
C PHE A 190 1.80 11.09 15.05
N GLY A 191 1.71 10.87 16.36
CA GLY A 191 2.72 11.34 17.33
C GLY A 191 3.07 12.82 17.21
N ASP A 192 4.35 13.12 16.94
CA ASP A 192 4.90 14.48 16.84
C ASP A 192 4.39 15.27 15.62
N GLU A 193 3.89 14.61 14.57
CA GLU A 193 3.31 15.27 13.38
C GLU A 193 1.88 15.78 13.61
N ARG A 194 1.28 15.41 14.74
CA ARG A 194 -0.10 15.75 15.09
C ARG A 194 -0.37 17.25 15.05
N GLU A 195 0.54 18.09 15.55
CA GLU A 195 0.33 19.53 15.59
C GLU A 195 0.24 20.15 14.18
N GLY A 196 1.07 19.67 13.25
CA GLY A 196 1.02 20.06 11.84
C GLY A 196 -0.29 19.61 11.18
N LEU A 197 -0.75 18.40 11.48
CA LEU A 197 -2.00 17.87 10.95
C LEU A 197 -3.23 18.56 11.54
N GLU A 198 -3.26 18.88 12.84
CA GLU A 198 -4.33 19.66 13.47
C GLU A 198 -4.43 21.08 12.90
N SER A 199 -3.29 21.68 12.55
CA SER A 199 -3.26 22.95 11.82
C SER A 199 -3.92 22.82 10.44
N GLN A 200 -3.61 21.73 9.71
CA GLN A 200 -4.25 21.42 8.43
C GLN A 200 -5.74 21.08 8.57
N VAL A 201 -6.19 20.47 9.67
CA VAL A 201 -7.62 20.25 9.93
C VAL A 201 -8.37 21.58 10.01
N LYS A 202 -7.74 22.64 10.55
CA LYS A 202 -8.41 23.94 10.74
C LYS A 202 -8.34 24.82 9.51
N ASN A 203 -7.18 24.88 8.85
CA ASN A 203 -6.88 25.85 7.78
C ASN A 203 -6.09 25.22 6.62
N GLY A 204 -6.30 23.93 6.37
CA GLY A 204 -5.56 23.19 5.36
C GLY A 204 -6.21 23.18 3.97
N PRO A 205 -5.59 22.44 3.04
CA PRO A 205 -6.01 22.35 1.65
C PRO A 205 -7.26 21.49 1.42
N TYR A 206 -7.69 20.67 2.39
CA TYR A 206 -8.81 19.73 2.22
C TYR A 206 -10.13 20.31 2.74
N SER A 207 -10.52 21.48 2.26
CA SER A 207 -11.69 22.19 2.78
C SER A 207 -12.91 22.16 1.83
N ASN A 208 -14.06 22.55 2.36
CA ASN A 208 -15.24 22.90 1.55
C ASN A 208 -15.25 24.38 1.11
N ASN A 209 -14.22 25.15 1.47
CA ASN A 209 -14.08 26.53 1.03
C ASN A 209 -13.51 26.53 -0.39
N VAL A 210 -14.38 26.74 -1.37
CA VAL A 210 -14.02 26.64 -2.78
C VAL A 210 -14.51 27.86 -3.55
N ALA A 211 -13.77 28.21 -4.61
CA ALA A 211 -14.15 29.25 -5.55
C ALA A 211 -14.21 28.68 -6.97
N PRO A 212 -15.30 28.89 -7.72
CA PRO A 212 -15.33 28.57 -9.14
C PRO A 212 -14.26 29.38 -9.89
N ILE A 213 -13.48 28.72 -10.73
CA ILE A 213 -12.42 29.34 -11.53
C ILE A 213 -12.46 28.80 -12.96
N SER A 214 -11.49 29.23 -13.77
CA SER A 214 -11.28 28.70 -15.12
C SER A 214 -9.85 28.22 -15.28
N GLY A 215 -9.67 27.19 -16.10
CA GLY A 215 -8.35 26.66 -16.38
C GLY A 215 -8.38 25.34 -17.11
N ARG A 216 -7.20 24.92 -17.56
CA ARG A 216 -6.97 23.66 -18.24
C ARG A 216 -5.70 23.02 -17.68
N PHE A 217 -5.68 21.71 -17.70
CA PHE A 217 -4.50 20.92 -17.38
C PHE A 217 -4.45 19.70 -18.29
N THR A 218 -3.29 19.47 -18.88
CA THR A 218 -3.02 18.26 -19.65
C THR A 218 -1.62 17.80 -19.30
N PHE A 219 -1.48 16.51 -19.05
CA PHE A 219 -0.18 15.90 -18.81
C PHE A 219 -0.14 14.46 -19.33
N THR A 220 1.07 14.02 -19.64
CA THR A 220 1.40 12.63 -19.87
C THR A 220 2.35 12.20 -18.77
N ALA A 221 2.07 11.04 -18.16
CA ALA A 221 2.98 10.42 -17.21
C ALA A 221 3.41 9.06 -17.75
N TRP A 222 4.68 8.74 -17.56
CA TRP A 222 5.26 7.46 -17.92
C TRP A 222 5.83 6.83 -16.66
N ASP A 223 5.33 5.65 -16.33
CA ASP A 223 5.94 4.75 -15.36
C ASP A 223 6.97 3.90 -16.10
N LYS A 224 8.26 4.12 -15.78
CA LYS A 224 9.39 3.38 -16.35
C LYS A 224 10.14 2.61 -15.25
N GLY A 225 9.44 2.26 -14.17
CA GLY A 225 9.98 1.65 -12.98
C GLY A 225 10.53 2.67 -11.97
N ALA A 226 10.86 2.19 -10.77
CA ALA A 226 10.99 2.94 -9.50
C ALA A 226 11.85 4.23 -9.46
N THR A 227 12.60 4.55 -10.51
CA THR A 227 13.45 5.76 -10.56
C THR A 227 13.46 6.49 -11.91
N ARG A 228 12.82 5.95 -12.95
CA ARG A 228 12.94 6.46 -14.33
C ARG A 228 11.66 7.13 -14.83
N ASP A 229 10.71 7.32 -13.94
CA ASP A 229 9.43 7.94 -14.26
C ASP A 229 9.64 9.35 -14.81
N SER A 230 8.82 9.68 -15.79
CA SER A 230 8.85 10.99 -16.42
C SER A 230 7.43 11.55 -16.49
N VAL A 231 7.33 12.86 -16.48
CA VAL A 231 6.08 13.58 -16.64
C VAL A 231 6.32 14.77 -17.54
N GLU A 232 5.36 15.05 -18.42
CA GLU A 232 5.30 16.31 -19.14
C GLU A 232 3.88 16.84 -19.00
N GLY A 233 3.72 18.14 -18.83
CA GLY A 233 2.38 18.71 -18.73
C GLY A 233 2.38 20.18 -18.41
N VAL A 234 1.26 20.81 -18.73
CA VAL A 234 1.05 22.23 -18.48
C VAL A 234 -0.33 22.43 -17.89
N ALA A 235 -0.38 23.09 -16.74
CA ALA A 235 -1.61 23.63 -16.17
C ALA A 235 -1.62 25.15 -16.35
N GLU A 236 -2.75 25.69 -16.78
CA GLU A 236 -3.00 27.13 -16.88
C GLU A 236 -4.37 27.43 -16.30
N PHE A 237 -4.44 28.32 -15.32
CA PHE A 237 -5.70 28.68 -14.65
C PHE A 237 -5.68 30.11 -14.12
N ALA A 238 -6.86 30.69 -13.93
CA ALA A 238 -7.03 32.00 -13.34
C ALA A 238 -7.70 31.85 -11.97
N THR A 239 -7.07 32.32 -10.90
CA THR A 239 -7.65 32.29 -9.55
C THR A 239 -8.70 33.39 -9.37
N GLN A 240 -9.51 33.29 -8.31
CA GLN A 240 -10.65 34.20 -8.06
C GLN A 240 -10.26 35.69 -7.94
N ASP A 241 -9.00 35.97 -7.61
CA ASP A 241 -8.41 37.31 -7.55
C ASP A 241 -7.96 37.85 -8.93
N GLY A 242 -8.16 37.06 -9.99
CA GLY A 242 -7.78 37.39 -11.37
C GLY A 242 -6.32 37.08 -11.73
N ALA A 243 -5.52 36.55 -10.80
CA ALA A 243 -4.14 36.17 -11.11
C ALA A 243 -4.11 34.97 -12.07
N ARG A 244 -3.28 35.06 -13.12
CA ARG A 244 -3.07 33.97 -14.08
C ARG A 244 -1.89 33.13 -13.63
N TRP A 245 -2.10 31.84 -13.44
CA TRP A 245 -1.07 30.90 -13.05
C TRP A 245 -0.77 29.94 -14.19
N LYS A 246 0.51 29.64 -14.36
CA LYS A 246 0.98 28.61 -15.28
C LYS A 246 1.97 27.72 -14.55
N LEU A 247 1.74 26.42 -14.58
CA LEU A 247 2.65 25.40 -14.12
C LEU A 247 3.15 24.60 -15.32
N VAL A 248 4.46 24.46 -15.45
CA VAL A 248 5.10 23.53 -16.39
C VAL A 248 5.74 22.42 -15.56
N LEU A 249 5.30 21.18 -15.76
CA LEU A 249 5.90 20.02 -15.09
C LEU A 249 7.29 19.75 -15.68
N ASP A 250 8.26 19.43 -14.82
CA ASP A 250 9.65 19.17 -15.20
C ASP A 250 10.04 17.71 -14.96
N ARG A 251 10.12 17.31 -13.68
CA ARG A 251 10.62 15.98 -13.30
C ARG A 251 9.79 15.35 -12.19
N VAL A 252 9.69 14.04 -12.21
CA VAL A 252 9.02 13.27 -11.16
C VAL A 252 9.90 13.23 -9.91
N GLN A 253 9.27 13.33 -8.74
CA GLN A 253 9.93 13.15 -7.46
C GLN A 253 9.86 11.67 -7.05
N THR A 254 10.97 10.95 -7.19
CA THR A 254 11.04 9.50 -6.97
C THR A 254 11.52 9.12 -5.56
N LYS A 255 12.05 10.08 -4.79
CA LYS A 255 12.52 9.84 -3.41
C LYS A 255 11.35 9.90 -2.43
N ASP A 256 11.07 8.81 -1.73
CA ASP A 256 10.08 8.77 -0.67
C ASP A 256 10.36 9.81 0.43
N VAL A 257 9.29 10.36 0.98
CA VAL A 257 9.33 11.21 2.18
C VAL A 257 8.62 10.44 3.30
N PRO A 258 9.12 10.46 4.55
CA PRO A 258 8.43 9.85 5.68
C PRO A 258 6.94 10.23 5.70
N HIS A 259 6.05 9.26 5.92
CA HIS A 259 4.59 9.41 5.91
C HIS A 259 3.95 9.93 4.58
N HIS A 260 4.76 10.15 3.53
CA HIS A 260 4.35 10.46 2.16
C HIS A 260 5.18 9.64 1.17
N PRO A 261 5.05 8.30 1.16
CA PRO A 261 5.71 7.48 0.16
C PRO A 261 5.30 7.95 -1.24
N ARG A 262 6.31 8.19 -2.07
CA ARG A 262 6.16 8.62 -3.46
C ARG A 262 6.16 7.42 -4.40
N PHE A 263 6.50 6.23 -3.87
CA PHE A 263 6.39 4.93 -4.54
C PHE A 263 7.12 4.88 -5.88
N GLY A 264 8.29 5.52 -5.93
CA GLY A 264 9.08 5.59 -7.17
C GLY A 264 8.64 6.67 -8.16
N GLY A 265 7.52 7.37 -7.92
CA GLY A 265 7.13 8.57 -8.66
C GLY A 265 5.70 8.56 -9.19
N VAL A 266 5.50 7.98 -10.37
CA VAL A 266 4.21 7.88 -11.08
C VAL A 266 3.58 6.56 -10.72
N ILE A 267 2.36 6.63 -10.19
CA ILE A 267 1.63 5.45 -9.75
C ILE A 267 0.35 5.37 -10.55
N LEU A 268 0.09 4.23 -11.16
CA LEU A 268 -1.10 3.98 -11.97
C LEU A 268 -2.02 2.98 -11.27
N GLY A 269 -3.32 3.27 -11.21
CA GLY A 269 -4.31 2.34 -10.64
C GLY A 269 -4.18 2.10 -9.14
N LEU A 270 -3.85 3.15 -8.37
CA LEU A 270 -3.68 3.06 -6.91
C LEU A 270 -4.99 3.31 -6.16
N TYR A 271 -5.26 2.50 -5.15
CA TYR A 271 -6.27 2.77 -4.14
C TYR A 271 -5.62 3.54 -2.99
N TYR A 272 -6.09 4.76 -2.72
CA TYR A 272 -5.56 5.64 -1.67
C TYR A 272 -6.50 5.69 -0.47
N HIS A 273 -5.93 5.93 0.71
CA HIS A 273 -6.69 5.90 1.95
C HIS A 273 -6.16 6.84 3.04
N GLY A 274 -6.99 7.76 3.52
CA GLY A 274 -6.81 8.34 4.86
C GLY A 274 -7.22 7.38 5.99
N ALA A 275 -8.00 6.32 5.70
CA ALA A 275 -8.52 5.38 6.69
C ALA A 275 -7.56 4.24 7.11
N THR A 276 -6.49 3.99 6.34
CA THR A 276 -5.53 2.91 6.61
C THR A 276 -4.25 3.37 7.32
N GLN A 277 -4.18 4.64 7.75
CA GLN A 277 -2.98 5.28 8.33
C GLN A 277 -1.81 5.44 7.35
N VAL A 278 -2.10 5.49 6.04
CA VAL A 278 -1.14 5.76 4.96
C VAL A 278 -1.41 7.16 4.42
N HIS A 279 -0.42 8.04 4.36
CA HIS A 279 -0.58 9.46 3.94
C HIS A 279 -1.36 10.32 4.95
N THR A 280 -1.66 11.58 4.62
CA THR A 280 -2.36 12.46 5.58
C THR A 280 -3.76 11.92 5.89
N PRO A 281 -4.19 11.90 7.16
CA PRO A 281 -5.51 11.41 7.57
C PRO A 281 -6.67 12.31 7.12
N LEU A 282 -6.40 13.30 6.26
CA LEU A 282 -7.32 14.36 5.86
C LEU A 282 -7.83 14.17 4.42
N VAL A 283 -7.67 12.97 3.86
CA VAL A 283 -8.15 12.62 2.51
C VAL A 283 -9.10 11.43 2.62
N PRO A 284 -10.29 11.49 1.98
CA PRO A 284 -11.15 10.32 1.86
C PRO A 284 -10.43 9.12 1.24
N THR A 285 -10.97 7.93 1.47
CA THR A 285 -10.60 6.75 0.68
C THR A 285 -11.02 6.96 -0.77
N ILE A 286 -10.10 6.79 -1.72
CA ILE A 286 -10.33 7.02 -3.15
C ILE A 286 -9.68 5.93 -4.00
N ASN A 287 -10.10 5.81 -5.24
CA ASN A 287 -9.41 5.06 -6.27
C ASN A 287 -8.80 6.04 -7.28
N SER A 288 -7.55 5.83 -7.70
CA SER A 288 -6.82 6.74 -8.58
C SER A 288 -6.36 6.05 -9.85
N ALA A 289 -6.62 6.67 -11.00
CA ALA A 289 -6.05 6.22 -12.27
C ALA A 289 -4.57 6.60 -12.38
N VAL A 290 -4.19 7.77 -11.87
CA VAL A 290 -2.79 8.19 -11.74
C VAL A 290 -2.62 9.12 -10.56
N ALA A 291 -1.52 8.93 -9.85
CA ALA A 291 -1.04 9.89 -8.87
C ALA A 291 0.48 10.01 -8.95
N LEU A 292 0.98 11.24 -8.80
CA LEU A 292 2.40 11.51 -8.88
C LEU A 292 2.80 12.72 -8.04
N TRP A 293 4.08 12.73 -7.67
CA TRP A 293 4.76 13.93 -7.18
C TRP A 293 5.75 14.41 -8.24
N ALA A 294 5.81 15.71 -8.47
CA ALA A 294 6.71 16.31 -9.44
C ALA A 294 7.32 17.61 -8.91
N VAL A 295 8.38 18.05 -9.57
CA VAL A 295 8.85 19.43 -9.53
C VAL A 295 8.34 20.13 -10.78
N GLY A 296 7.97 21.39 -10.66
CA GLY A 296 7.59 22.20 -11.80
C GLY A 296 8.01 23.67 -11.69
N HIS A 297 7.94 24.34 -12.84
CA HIS A 297 8.17 25.76 -12.99
C HIS A 297 6.84 26.49 -12.88
N LEU A 298 6.72 27.36 -11.87
CA LEU A 298 5.49 28.08 -11.57
C LEU A 298 5.63 29.55 -11.97
N TYR A 299 4.66 30.05 -12.70
CA TYR A 299 4.56 31.43 -13.14
C TYR A 299 3.26 32.06 -12.65
N LYS A 300 3.31 33.33 -12.25
CA LYS A 300 2.17 34.20 -11.93
C LYS A 300 2.21 35.40 -12.86
N ASN A 301 1.15 35.62 -13.64
CA ASN A 301 1.05 36.70 -14.62
C ASN A 301 2.28 36.78 -15.53
N ASP A 302 2.69 35.62 -16.06
CA ASP A 302 3.83 35.46 -16.97
C ASP A 302 5.22 35.73 -16.33
N GLN A 303 5.28 35.99 -15.02
CA GLN A 303 6.52 36.11 -14.25
C GLN A 303 6.82 34.82 -13.50
N LEU A 304 8.09 34.39 -13.53
CA LEU A 304 8.54 33.22 -12.78
C LEU A 304 8.42 33.48 -11.27
N VAL A 305 7.75 32.56 -10.58
CA VAL A 305 7.61 32.55 -9.12
C VAL A 305 8.66 31.63 -8.50
N THR A 306 8.80 30.40 -9.04
CA THR A 306 9.80 29.43 -8.61
C THR A 306 10.02 28.38 -9.71
N ASP A 307 11.26 27.87 -9.82
CA ASP A 307 11.63 26.72 -10.66
C ASP A 307 11.59 25.39 -9.89
N ASN A 308 11.15 25.42 -8.64
CA ASN A 308 11.21 24.30 -7.72
C ASN A 308 9.88 24.07 -6.98
N ALA A 309 8.76 24.40 -7.63
CA ALA A 309 7.45 24.15 -7.05
C ALA A 309 7.26 22.65 -6.81
N MET A 310 6.85 22.29 -5.60
CA MET A 310 6.43 20.92 -5.27
C MET A 310 5.02 20.70 -5.78
N VAL A 311 4.83 19.73 -6.65
CA VAL A 311 3.57 19.46 -7.32
C VAL A 311 3.06 18.08 -6.93
N HIS A 312 1.79 17.99 -6.56
CA HIS A 312 1.08 16.73 -6.42
C HIS A 312 -0.11 16.71 -7.39
N VAL A 313 -0.22 15.63 -8.15
CA VAL A 313 -1.29 15.44 -9.15
C VAL A 313 -1.96 14.11 -8.88
N MET A 314 -3.30 14.10 -8.92
CA MET A 314 -4.08 12.86 -8.85
C MET A 314 -5.28 12.93 -9.78
N LEU A 315 -5.49 11.92 -10.62
CA LEU A 315 -6.77 11.65 -11.26
C LEU A 315 -7.47 10.55 -10.45
N LEU A 316 -8.58 10.88 -9.79
CA LEU A 316 -9.19 10.04 -8.77
C LEU A 316 -10.72 9.96 -8.84
N SER A 317 -11.25 8.99 -8.09
CA SER A 317 -12.67 8.79 -7.86
C SER A 317 -13.27 10.03 -7.22
N ARG A 318 -14.35 10.55 -7.80
CA ARG A 318 -15.01 11.79 -7.36
C ARG A 318 -15.23 11.82 -5.84
N THR A 319 -14.74 12.87 -5.20
CA THR A 319 -14.87 13.10 -3.75
C THR A 319 -15.86 14.20 -3.41
N ARG A 320 -16.15 15.09 -4.37
CA ARG A 320 -17.02 16.26 -4.17
C ARG A 320 -18.40 16.06 -4.80
N ARG A 321 -19.43 16.60 -4.14
CA ARG A 321 -20.81 16.60 -4.66
C ARG A 321 -20.94 17.58 -5.82
N ASP A 322 -21.80 17.25 -6.77
CA ASP A 322 -22.16 18.18 -7.83
C ASP A 322 -22.91 19.40 -7.25
N GLY A 323 -22.59 20.59 -7.72
CA GLY A 323 -23.25 21.84 -7.35
C GLY A 323 -22.48 22.63 -6.30
N ASP A 324 -22.44 22.16 -5.05
CA ASP A 324 -21.77 22.86 -3.94
C ASP A 324 -20.29 22.50 -3.77
N PHE A 325 -19.82 21.45 -4.47
CA PHE A 325 -18.47 20.91 -4.42
C PHE A 325 -17.99 20.56 -3.00
N ALA A 326 -18.90 20.38 -2.06
CA ALA A 326 -18.52 19.94 -0.73
C ALA A 326 -18.11 18.46 -0.78
N LEU A 327 -17.12 18.09 0.04
CA LEU A 327 -16.69 16.71 0.19
C LEU A 327 -17.88 15.84 0.61
N ALA A 328 -18.08 14.75 -0.14
CA ALA A 328 -19.31 13.96 -0.14
C ALA A 328 -19.22 12.69 0.70
N CYS A 329 -18.02 12.13 0.83
CA CYS A 329 -17.81 10.79 1.35
C CYS A 329 -16.47 10.67 2.07
N TRP A 330 -16.43 9.77 3.05
CA TRP A 330 -15.20 9.28 3.68
C TRP A 330 -14.59 8.11 2.90
N ASP A 331 -15.42 7.35 2.21
CA ASP A 331 -15.02 6.35 1.21
C ASP A 331 -15.72 6.64 -0.12
N CYS A 332 -14.93 7.14 -1.05
CA CYS A 332 -15.34 7.54 -2.39
C CYS A 332 -14.78 6.58 -3.45
N SER A 333 -14.14 5.49 -3.05
CA SER A 333 -13.44 4.57 -3.96
C SER A 333 -14.32 3.94 -5.03
N LYS A 334 -15.62 3.77 -4.74
CA LYS A 334 -16.62 3.23 -5.66
C LYS A 334 -17.15 4.26 -6.64
N ASN A 335 -16.80 5.54 -6.46
CA ASN A 335 -17.20 6.60 -7.37
C ASN A 335 -16.37 6.56 -8.65
N LYS A 336 -16.90 7.18 -9.70
CA LYS A 336 -16.23 7.27 -10.99
C LYS A 336 -14.92 8.07 -10.87
N ILE A 337 -13.86 7.55 -11.48
CA ILE A 337 -12.56 8.23 -11.60
C ILE A 337 -12.66 9.34 -12.66
N GLU A 338 -12.77 10.59 -12.22
CA GLU A 338 -12.93 11.76 -13.09
C GLU A 338 -12.58 13.09 -12.42
N GLU A 339 -12.23 13.11 -11.14
CA GLU A 339 -11.78 14.32 -10.46
C GLU A 339 -10.25 14.41 -10.57
N LEU A 340 -9.76 15.45 -11.24
CA LEU A 340 -8.33 15.73 -11.38
C LEU A 340 -7.94 16.80 -10.38
N GLN A 341 -7.12 16.42 -9.41
CA GLN A 341 -6.57 17.26 -8.37
C GLN A 341 -5.14 17.72 -8.74
N LEU A 342 -4.87 19.01 -8.57
CA LEU A 342 -3.54 19.61 -8.71
C LEU A 342 -3.25 20.47 -7.49
N GLN A 343 -2.32 20.01 -6.64
CA GLN A 343 -1.80 20.79 -5.52
C GLN A 343 -0.38 21.27 -5.86
N ILE A 344 -0.11 22.55 -5.59
CA ILE A 344 1.18 23.20 -5.81
C ILE A 344 1.60 23.87 -4.51
N LEU A 345 2.77 23.49 -4.02
CA LEU A 345 3.39 23.97 -2.79
C LEU A 345 4.75 24.62 -3.11
N PRO A 346 5.22 25.56 -2.28
CA PRO A 346 6.59 26.06 -2.37
C PRO A 346 7.62 24.95 -2.28
N GLY A 347 8.78 25.15 -2.90
CA GLY A 347 9.92 24.25 -2.72
C GLY A 347 10.42 24.22 -1.27
N PRO A 348 11.18 23.19 -0.85
CA PRO A 348 11.77 23.16 0.48
C PRO A 348 12.62 24.40 0.76
N GLY A 349 12.29 25.14 1.83
CA GLY A 349 12.97 26.37 2.23
C GLY A 349 12.52 27.64 1.49
N GLU A 350 11.55 27.55 0.58
CA GLU A 350 11.00 28.70 -0.14
C GLU A 350 9.87 29.39 0.64
N PRO A 351 9.67 30.71 0.43
CA PRO A 351 8.55 31.41 1.03
C PRO A 351 7.21 30.90 0.49
N LYS A 352 6.16 31.09 1.29
CA LYS A 352 4.77 30.86 0.86
C LYS A 352 4.46 31.66 -0.40
N PHE A 353 3.65 31.08 -1.30
CA PHE A 353 3.16 31.80 -2.46
C PHE A 353 2.27 32.96 -2.05
N ASP A 354 2.26 34.01 -2.87
CA ASP A 354 1.26 35.08 -2.80
C ASP A 354 -0.08 34.57 -3.36
N ALA A 355 -0.71 33.69 -2.57
CA ALA A 355 -1.98 33.03 -2.78
C ALA A 355 -2.60 32.68 -1.40
N PRO A 356 -3.93 32.55 -1.28
CA PRO A 356 -4.57 32.16 -0.03
C PRO A 356 -3.97 30.88 0.57
N GLY A 357 -3.46 30.97 1.80
CA GLY A 357 -2.83 29.83 2.50
C GLY A 357 -1.37 29.56 2.14
N GLY A 358 -0.83 30.23 1.11
CA GLY A 358 0.53 30.02 0.64
C GLY A 358 0.70 28.85 -0.32
N PHE A 359 -0.40 28.31 -0.86
CA PHE A 359 -0.43 27.19 -1.80
C PHE A 359 -1.48 27.43 -2.90
N LEU A 360 -1.44 26.61 -3.95
CA LEU A 360 -2.50 26.53 -4.95
C LEU A 360 -3.07 25.12 -4.94
N PHE A 361 -4.40 25.01 -4.96
CA PHE A 361 -5.07 23.71 -5.07
C PHE A 361 -6.26 23.86 -6.01
N VAL A 362 -6.23 23.11 -7.11
CA VAL A 362 -7.21 23.21 -8.19
C VAL A 362 -7.77 21.83 -8.51
N ASN A 363 -9.09 21.74 -8.64
CA ASN A 363 -9.77 20.53 -9.09
C ASN A 363 -10.49 20.76 -10.43
N TRP A 364 -10.46 19.74 -11.29
CA TRP A 364 -11.31 19.62 -12.47
C TRP A 364 -12.21 18.39 -12.34
N GLU A 365 -13.51 18.61 -12.32
CA GLU A 365 -14.48 17.63 -11.81
C GLU A 365 -14.95 16.59 -12.85
N LYS A 366 -14.56 16.71 -14.13
CA LYS A 366 -14.95 15.77 -15.22
C LYS A 366 -13.79 15.54 -16.20
N SER A 367 -12.67 15.10 -15.67
CA SER A 367 -11.44 14.79 -16.40
C SER A 367 -11.44 13.37 -16.95
N SER A 368 -10.52 13.09 -17.87
CA SER A 368 -10.42 11.79 -18.54
C SER A 368 -8.97 11.38 -18.74
N SER A 369 -8.73 10.08 -18.84
CA SER A 369 -7.45 9.49 -19.19
C SER A 369 -7.56 8.48 -20.33
N ARG A 370 -6.44 8.21 -20.99
CA ARG A 370 -6.27 7.14 -21.98
C ARG A 370 -4.91 6.48 -21.87
#